data_AF-A0A6G3Z2S4-F1
#
_entry.id   AF-A0A6G3Z2S4-F1
#
_cell.length_a   1.000
_cell.length_b   1.000
_cell.length_c   1.000
_cell.angle_alpha   90.00
_cell.angle_beta   90.00
_cell.angle_gamma   90.00
#
_symmetry.space_group_name_H-M   'P 1'
#
loop_
_entity.id
_entity.type
_entity.pdbx_description
1 polymer ?
#
loop_
_entity_poly.entity_id
_entity_poly.type
_entity_poly.pdbx_seq_one_letter_code
_entity_poly.pdbx_strand_id
1 'polypeptide(L)'
;NMYEPDQQAPVRVSIAESLVSVIAQGLCRTTDGKRAAFHDILINTDAIKDYIIRGDLDEVEALIPKCTFDGMCTMNQSLYALYEAGRITEETALEMSPRQNEMAQMLRGRI
;
A
#
# COMPACT_ATOMS: atom_id res chain seq x y z
N ASN A 1 -8.73 -16.47 9.16
CA ASN A 1 -7.54 -17.17 8.67
C ASN A 1 -7.93 -18.47 7.99
N MET A 2 -7.26 -18.81 6.88
CA MET A 2 -7.57 -19.98 6.04
C MET A 2 -6.90 -21.29 6.53
N TYR A 3 -5.92 -21.19 7.44
CA TYR A 3 -5.13 -22.30 7.98
C TYR A 3 -5.32 -22.44 9.48
N GLU A 4 -5.26 -23.68 9.97
CA GLU A 4 -5.28 -23.99 11.40
C GLU A 4 -4.06 -23.37 12.12
N PRO A 5 -4.15 -23.03 13.42
CA PRO A 5 -3.10 -22.28 14.12
C PRO A 5 -1.69 -22.89 14.03
N ASP A 6 -1.60 -24.23 14.07
CA ASP A 6 -0.34 -24.98 13.96
C ASP A 6 0.25 -24.97 12.54
N GLN A 7 -0.59 -24.78 11.52
CA GLN A 7 -0.17 -24.69 10.11
C GLN A 7 0.30 -23.29 9.71
N GLN A 8 -0.08 -22.25 10.45
CA GLN A 8 0.17 -20.86 10.05
C GLN A 8 1.66 -20.51 10.00
N ALA A 9 2.48 -20.99 10.94
CA ALA A 9 3.90 -20.67 10.97
C ALA A 9 4.68 -21.30 9.79
N PRO A 10 4.57 -22.60 9.51
CA PRO A 10 5.21 -23.20 8.32
C PRO A 10 4.76 -22.54 7.00
N VAL A 11 3.46 -22.27 6.86
CA VAL A 11 2.92 -21.62 5.65
C VAL A 11 3.48 -20.21 5.48
N ARG A 12 3.59 -19.44 6.55
CA ARG A 12 4.14 -18.09 6.51
C ARG A 12 5.60 -18.05 6.07
N VAL A 13 6.42 -19.00 6.53
CA VAL A 13 7.80 -19.15 6.05
C VAL A 13 7.82 -19.46 4.55
N SER A 14 7.02 -20.43 4.11
CA SER A 14 6.94 -20.79 2.69
C SER A 14 6.48 -19.63 1.81
N ILE A 15 5.55 -18.79 2.29
CA ILE A 15 5.11 -17.59 1.57
C ILE A 15 6.24 -16.57 1.53
N ALA A 16 6.89 -16.28 2.66
CA ALA A 16 7.97 -15.30 2.72
C ALA A 16 9.16 -15.67 1.82
N GLU A 17 9.44 -16.97 1.65
CA GLU A 17 10.50 -17.47 0.76
C GLU A 17 10.18 -17.31 -0.73
N SER A 18 8.91 -17.43 -1.12
CA SER A 18 8.48 -17.46 -2.53
C SER A 18 7.87 -16.15 -3.01
N LEU A 19 7.48 -15.27 -2.10
CA LEU A 19 6.91 -13.97 -2.41
C LEU A 19 7.96 -13.07 -3.07
N VAL A 20 7.57 -12.42 -4.17
CA VAL A 20 8.39 -11.39 -4.83
C VAL A 20 7.84 -10.00 -4.52
N SER A 21 6.54 -9.83 -4.73
CA SER A 21 5.84 -8.57 -4.50
C SER A 21 4.34 -8.82 -4.39
N VAL A 22 3.65 -7.91 -3.70
CA VAL A 22 2.18 -7.80 -3.72
C VAL A 22 1.83 -6.45 -4.34
N ILE A 23 0.94 -6.46 -5.32
CA ILE A 23 0.38 -5.25 -5.93
C ILE A 23 -1.13 -5.30 -5.72
N ALA A 24 -1.64 -4.42 -4.86
CA ALA A 24 -3.06 -4.13 -4.76
C ALA A 24 -3.38 -2.92 -5.64
N GLN A 25 -4.53 -2.94 -6.32
CA GLN A 25 -4.93 -1.87 -7.24
C GLN A 25 -6.39 -1.49 -7.01
N GLY A 26 -6.66 -0.19 -7.02
CA GLY A 26 -7.99 0.37 -7.19
C GLY A 26 -8.08 1.26 -8.43
N LEU A 27 -9.30 1.57 -8.85
CA LEU A 27 -9.57 2.52 -9.94
C LEU A 27 -10.43 3.66 -9.43
N CYS A 28 -10.03 4.89 -9.70
CA CYS A 28 -10.78 6.10 -9.36
C CYS A 28 -11.14 6.89 -10.64
N ARG A 29 -12.21 7.70 -10.57
CA ARG A 29 -12.58 8.60 -11.68
C ARG A 29 -11.59 9.75 -11.76
N THR A 30 -11.20 10.12 -12.97
CA THR A 30 -10.33 11.27 -13.21
C THR A 30 -11.12 12.52 -13.58
N THR A 31 -10.48 13.68 -13.45
CA THR A 31 -11.04 15.00 -13.80
C THR A 31 -11.46 15.12 -15.27
N ASP A 32 -10.83 14.35 -16.17
CA ASP A 32 -11.22 14.22 -17.59
C ASP A 32 -12.32 13.17 -17.84
N GLY A 33 -12.95 12.64 -16.79
CA GLY A 33 -14.04 11.68 -16.86
C GLY A 33 -13.63 10.23 -17.14
N LYS A 34 -12.32 9.95 -17.24
CA LYS A 34 -11.77 8.59 -17.42
C LYS A 34 -11.50 7.91 -16.07
N ARG A 35 -10.56 6.96 -16.05
CA ARG A 35 -10.12 6.24 -14.87
C ARG A 35 -8.60 6.29 -14.74
N ALA A 36 -8.12 6.41 -13.52
CA ALA A 36 -6.73 6.19 -13.15
C ALA A 36 -6.64 5.03 -12.17
N ALA A 37 -5.55 4.27 -12.25
CA ALA A 37 -5.21 3.28 -11.25
C ALA A 37 -4.41 3.92 -10.12
N PHE A 38 -4.70 3.50 -8.91
CA PHE A 38 -3.86 3.76 -7.74
C PHE A 38 -3.48 2.41 -7.12
N HIS A 39 -2.31 2.37 -6.51
CA HIS A 39 -1.67 1.11 -6.10
C HIS A 39 -1.23 1.12 -4.65
N ASP A 40 -1.26 -0.06 -4.04
CA ASP A 40 -0.44 -0.43 -2.88
C ASP A 40 0.58 -1.46 -3.35
N ILE A 41 1.86 -1.15 -3.20
CA ILE A 41 2.95 -1.98 -3.70
C ILE A 41 3.88 -2.32 -2.53
N LEU A 42 3.91 -3.60 -2.19
CA LEU A 42 4.90 -4.19 -1.30
C LEU A 42 5.89 -5.00 -2.13
N ILE A 43 7.18 -4.80 -1.92
CA ILE A 43 8.24 -5.64 -2.50
C ILE A 43 8.88 -6.46 -1.37
N ASN A 44 9.07 -7.75 -1.61
CA ASN A 44 9.62 -8.66 -0.59
C ASN A 44 11.15 -8.53 -0.50
N THR A 45 11.62 -7.45 0.09
CA THR A 45 13.03 -7.27 0.45
C THR A 45 13.42 -8.23 1.58
N ASP A 46 14.72 -8.40 1.84
CA ASP A 46 15.19 -9.25 2.94
C ASP A 46 14.59 -8.83 4.29
N ALA A 47 14.44 -7.52 4.54
CA ALA A 47 13.81 -7.00 5.75
C ALA A 47 12.31 -7.38 5.84
N ILE A 48 11.55 -7.19 4.76
CA ILE A 48 10.13 -7.57 4.70
C ILE A 48 9.97 -9.08 4.90
N LYS A 49 10.81 -9.89 4.25
CA LYS A 49 10.82 -11.34 4.39
C LYS A 49 11.01 -11.75 5.85
N ASP A 50 11.98 -11.15 6.54
CA ASP A 50 12.25 -11.41 7.96
C ASP A 50 11.06 -11.06 8.86
N TYR A 51 10.42 -9.91 8.65
CA TYR A 51 9.23 -9.52 9.41
C TYR A 51 8.05 -10.46 9.14
N ILE A 52 7.83 -10.88 7.89
CA ILE A 52 6.79 -11.88 7.56
C ILE A 52 7.07 -13.19 8.30
N ILE A 53 8.30 -13.72 8.29
CA ILE A 53 8.63 -14.98 8.97
C ILE A 53 8.29 -14.90 10.47
N ARG A 54 8.65 -13.80 11.13
CA ARG A 54 8.38 -13.56 12.56
C ARG A 54 6.90 -13.32 12.86
N GLY A 55 6.12 -12.91 11.87
CA GLY A 55 4.71 -12.55 12.04
C GLY A 55 4.51 -11.09 12.46
N ASP A 56 5.54 -10.26 12.33
CA ASP A 56 5.55 -8.85 12.73
C ASP A 56 4.96 -7.98 11.61
N LEU A 57 3.67 -8.16 11.30
CA LEU A 57 3.02 -7.51 10.14
C LEU A 57 2.92 -5.99 10.29
N ASP A 58 2.86 -5.46 11.51
CA ASP A 58 2.83 -4.01 11.74
C ASP A 58 4.13 -3.34 11.26
N GLU A 59 5.28 -4.04 11.39
CA GLU A 59 6.57 -3.54 10.90
C GLU A 59 6.63 -3.53 9.37
N VAL A 60 6.01 -4.53 8.72
CA VAL A 60 5.85 -4.55 7.26
C VAL A 60 5.07 -3.32 6.80
N GLU A 61 3.90 -3.04 7.41
CA GLU A 61 3.08 -1.87 7.07
C GLU A 61 3.82 -0.55 7.31
N ALA A 62 4.59 -0.45 8.39
CA ALA A 62 5.35 0.74 8.74
C ALA A 62 6.53 1.02 7.79
N LEU A 63 6.98 0.02 7.02
CA LEU A 63 8.12 0.13 6.11
C LEU A 63 7.72 0.59 4.70
N ILE A 64 6.57 0.14 4.18
CA ILE A 64 6.08 0.49 2.83
C ILE A 64 6.17 2.00 2.53
N PRO A 65 5.63 2.91 3.38
CA PRO A 65 5.66 4.34 3.06
C PRO A 65 7.06 4.96 3.06
N LYS A 66 8.05 4.31 3.69
CA LYS A 66 9.43 4.80 3.84
C LYS A 66 10.34 4.34 2.69
N CYS A 67 10.01 3.24 2.02
CA CYS A 67 10.86 2.59 1.01
C CYS A 67 10.43 2.89 -0.43
N THR A 68 10.14 4.17 -0.73
CA THR A 68 9.67 4.57 -2.06
C THR A 68 10.72 4.41 -3.17
N PHE A 69 12.01 4.41 -2.83
CA PHE A 69 13.10 4.23 -3.80
C PHE A 69 13.06 2.86 -4.50
N ASP A 70 12.58 1.83 -3.81
CA ASP A 70 12.47 0.48 -4.37
C ASP A 70 11.21 0.30 -5.22
N GLY A 71 10.36 1.34 -5.35
CA GLY A 71 9.08 1.27 -6.06
C GLY A 71 7.90 0.84 -5.18
N MET A 72 8.09 0.73 -3.86
CA MET A 72 6.98 0.56 -2.93
C MET A 72 6.17 1.84 -2.80
N CYS A 73 4.87 1.69 -2.59
CA CYS A 73 3.99 2.82 -2.26
C CYS A 73 2.75 2.33 -1.55
N THR A 74 2.16 3.19 -0.71
CA THR A 74 0.83 2.94 -0.17
C THR A 74 -0.24 3.47 -1.12
N MET A 75 -1.49 2.98 -1.01
CA MET A 75 -2.62 3.55 -1.75
C MET A 75 -2.76 5.06 -1.53
N ASN A 76 -2.50 5.55 -0.30
CA ASN A 76 -2.56 6.97 0.00
C ASN A 76 -1.47 7.78 -0.73
N GLN A 77 -0.23 7.28 -0.80
CA GLN A 77 0.82 7.92 -1.58
C GLN A 77 0.47 7.95 -3.07
N SER A 78 -0.08 6.86 -3.60
CA SER A 78 -0.50 6.75 -5.00
C SER A 78 -1.66 7.71 -5.34
N LEU A 79 -2.70 7.76 -4.50
CA LEU A 79 -3.83 8.69 -4.64
C LEU A 79 -3.38 10.15 -4.53
N TYR A 80 -2.50 10.46 -3.56
CA TYR A 80 -1.97 11.80 -3.38
C TYR A 80 -1.16 12.26 -4.60
N ALA A 81 -0.35 11.38 -5.20
CA ALA A 81 0.37 11.69 -6.44
C ALA A 81 -0.58 11.98 -7.62
N LEU A 82 -1.70 11.26 -7.74
CA LEU A 82 -2.73 11.56 -8.74
C LEU A 82 -3.41 12.91 -8.50
N TYR A 83 -3.64 13.27 -7.23
CA TYR A 83 -4.22 14.56 -6.85
C TYR A 83 -3.27 15.71 -7.18
N GLU A 84 -1.99 15.60 -6.79
CA GLU A 84 -0.97 16.61 -7.08
C GLU A 84 -0.75 16.81 -8.58
N ALA A 85 -0.91 15.75 -9.38
CA ALA A 85 -0.89 15.84 -10.84
C ALA A 85 -2.19 16.40 -11.46
N GLY A 86 -3.18 16.81 -10.65
CA GLY A 86 -4.48 17.32 -11.11
C GLY A 86 -5.37 16.27 -11.80
N ARG A 87 -5.02 14.98 -11.67
CA ARG A 87 -5.73 13.88 -12.34
C ARG A 87 -7.01 13.51 -11.63
N ILE A 88 -7.10 13.71 -10.31
CA ILE A 88 -8.29 13.48 -9.49
C ILE A 88 -8.56 14.69 -8.59
N THR A 89 -9.79 14.81 -8.09
CA THR A 89 -10.15 15.85 -7.12
C THR A 89 -9.73 15.46 -5.71
N GLU A 90 -9.68 16.44 -4.81
CA GLU A 90 -9.46 16.20 -3.37
C GLU A 90 -10.52 15.26 -2.78
N GLU A 91 -11.78 15.48 -3.17
CA GLU A 91 -12.92 14.64 -2.78
C GLU A 91 -12.70 13.19 -3.21
N THR A 92 -12.28 12.96 -4.46
CA THR A 92 -11.98 11.60 -4.94
C THR A 92 -10.79 10.98 -4.19
N ALA A 93 -9.75 11.76 -3.88
CA ALA A 93 -8.62 11.25 -3.10
C ALA A 93 -9.04 10.80 -1.70
N LEU A 94 -9.90 11.58 -1.02
CA LEU A 94 -10.45 11.24 0.30
C LEU A 94 -11.42 10.05 0.25
N GLU A 95 -12.34 10.03 -0.71
CA GLU A 95 -13.34 8.96 -0.87
C GLU A 95 -12.68 7.59 -1.09
N MET A 96 -11.63 7.55 -1.94
CA MET A 96 -10.98 6.31 -2.33
C MET A 96 -9.88 5.84 -1.36
N SER A 97 -9.50 6.67 -0.40
CA SER A 97 -8.40 6.40 0.52
C SER A 97 -8.79 5.34 1.57
N PRO A 98 -7.99 4.27 1.78
CA PRO A 98 -8.23 3.29 2.85
C PRO A 98 -8.04 3.87 4.26
N ARG A 99 -7.28 4.97 4.40
CA ARG A 99 -7.04 5.66 5.68
C ARG A 99 -7.33 7.15 5.53
N GLN A 100 -8.63 7.51 5.51
CA GLN A 100 -9.09 8.87 5.20
C GLN A 100 -8.48 9.96 6.09
N ASN A 101 -8.25 9.68 7.37
CA ASN A 101 -7.61 10.63 8.28
C ASN A 101 -6.16 10.94 7.88
N GLU A 102 -5.41 9.93 7.44
CA GLU A 102 -4.04 10.07 6.95
C GLU A 102 -4.03 10.87 5.64
N MET A 103 -4.89 10.52 4.69
CA MET A 103 -5.07 11.27 3.44
C MET A 103 -5.41 12.74 3.71
N ALA A 104 -6.34 13.02 4.63
CA ALA A 104 -6.70 14.38 5.02
C ALA A 104 -5.52 15.16 5.64
N GLN A 105 -4.60 14.49 6.34
CA GLN A 105 -3.36 15.13 6.81
C GLN A 105 -2.42 15.45 5.64
N MET A 106 -2.23 14.51 4.70
CA MET A 106 -1.40 14.73 3.51
C MET A 106 -1.90 15.89 2.65
N LEU A 107 -3.22 16.00 2.45
CA LEU A 107 -3.85 17.08 1.69
C LEU A 107 -3.74 18.45 2.39
N ARG A 108 -3.78 18.47 3.72
CA ARG A 108 -3.59 19.69 4.54
C ARG A 108 -2.14 20.16 4.62
N GLY A 109 -1.18 19.26 4.47
CA GLY A 109 0.26 19.52 4.55
C GLY A 109 0.87 20.27 3.37
N ARG A 110 0.05 20.90 2.50
CA ARG A 110 0.50 21.81 1.45
C ARG A 110 1.22 23.02 2.05
N ILE A 111 2.55 22.94 2.12
CA ILE A 111 3.49 24.06 1.94
C ILE A 111 4.42 23.68 0.80
#